data_AF-F2TZ48-F1
#
_entry.id   AF-F2TZ48-F1
#
_cell.length_a   1.000
_cell.length_b   1.000
_cell.length_c   1.000
_cell.angle_alpha   90.00
_cell.angle_beta   90.00
_cell.angle_gamma   90.00
#
_symmetry.space_group_name_H-M   'P 1'
#
loop_
_entity.id
_entity.type
_entity.pdbx_description
1 polymer ?
#
loop_
_entity_poly.entity_id
_entity_poly.type
_entity_poly.pdbx_seq_one_letter_code
_entity_poly.pdbx_strand_id
1 'polypeptide(L)'
;MMHALARAVVWQRAVAASSAAVVRPVTRASLHTASPCAAGEKSRLKRGKGRSGNEFGPLTDLPDWSYADGDQAPAPMTAAQLKRKRDAQRRQARVSQLLKDISVASKPARK
;
A
#
# COMPACT_ATOMS: atom_id res chain seq x y z
N MET A 1 24.18 -60.25 -57.13
CA MET A 1 23.28 -61.40 -56.85
C MET A 1 23.77 -61.98 -55.53
N MET A 2 23.18 -61.76 -54.36
CA MET A 2 21.77 -61.81 -53.95
C MET A 2 21.64 -60.95 -52.67
N HIS A 3 20.64 -60.06 -52.60
CA HIS A 3 20.33 -59.31 -51.38
C HIS A 3 19.55 -60.19 -50.41
N ALA A 4 20.07 -60.38 -49.20
CA ALA A 4 19.36 -61.02 -48.10
C ALA A 4 18.41 -60.01 -47.44
N LEU A 5 17.11 -60.29 -47.46
CA LEU A 5 16.08 -59.52 -46.76
C LEU A 5 15.62 -60.30 -45.53
N ALA A 6 16.14 -59.95 -44.36
CA ALA A 6 15.61 -60.39 -43.08
C ALA A 6 14.73 -59.28 -42.49
N ARG A 7 13.41 -59.50 -42.43
CA ARG A 7 12.46 -58.58 -41.78
C ARG A 7 12.36 -58.97 -40.30
N ALA A 8 12.91 -58.15 -39.41
CA ALA A 8 12.71 -58.30 -37.97
C ALA A 8 11.39 -57.62 -37.55
N VAL A 9 10.53 -58.37 -36.86
CA VAL A 9 9.28 -57.90 -36.27
C VAL A 9 9.62 -57.16 -34.97
N VAL A 10 9.32 -55.87 -34.91
CA VAL A 10 9.50 -55.05 -33.71
C VAL A 10 8.30 -55.27 -32.79
N TRP A 11 8.53 -55.85 -31.61
CA TRP A 11 7.55 -55.85 -30.51
C TRP A 11 7.75 -54.60 -29.65
N GLN A 12 6.74 -53.74 -29.62
CA GLN A 12 6.74 -52.56 -28.76
C GLN A 12 6.16 -52.94 -27.39
N ARG A 13 7.01 -53.02 -26.36
CA ARG A 13 6.56 -53.12 -24.96
C ARG A 13 6.26 -51.72 -24.45
N ALA A 14 5.00 -51.46 -24.11
CA ALA A 14 4.60 -50.26 -23.40
C ALA A 14 5.15 -50.30 -21.96
N VAL A 15 5.97 -49.31 -21.59
CA VAL A 15 6.40 -49.09 -20.20
C VAL A 15 5.43 -48.08 -19.59
N ALA A 16 4.57 -48.55 -18.69
CA ALA A 16 3.72 -47.67 -17.89
C ALA A 16 4.57 -47.02 -16.80
N ALA A 17 4.86 -45.73 -16.94
CA ALA A 17 5.51 -44.94 -15.90
C ALA A 17 4.48 -44.60 -14.80
N SER A 18 4.65 -45.19 -13.62
CA SER A 18 3.87 -44.83 -12.43
C SER A 18 4.45 -43.57 -11.81
N SER A 19 3.74 -42.46 -11.91
CA SER A 19 4.13 -41.18 -11.33
C SER A 19 3.79 -41.16 -9.84
N ALA A 20 4.78 -41.47 -9.00
CA ALA A 20 4.67 -41.25 -7.56
C ALA A 20 4.66 -39.73 -7.27
N ALA A 21 3.54 -39.23 -6.78
CA ALA A 21 3.41 -37.83 -6.39
C ALA A 21 4.25 -37.55 -5.13
N VAL A 22 5.29 -36.74 -5.27
CA VAL A 22 6.06 -36.21 -4.14
C VAL A 22 5.21 -35.18 -3.39
N VAL A 23 4.67 -35.57 -2.23
CA VAL A 23 4.04 -34.63 -1.30
C VAL A 23 5.14 -33.84 -0.60
N ARG A 24 5.31 -32.58 -1.00
CA ARG A 24 6.26 -31.66 -0.32
C ARG A 24 5.60 -31.19 0.99
N PRO A 25 6.24 -31.33 2.16
CA PRO A 25 5.71 -30.74 3.38
C PRO A 25 5.67 -29.21 3.22
N VAL A 26 4.48 -28.63 3.39
CA VAL A 26 4.31 -27.18 3.47
C VAL A 26 5.13 -26.70 4.67
N THR A 27 6.19 -25.95 4.41
CA THR A 27 6.93 -25.24 5.45
C THR A 27 5.94 -24.34 6.19
N ARG A 28 5.76 -24.58 7.49
CA ARG A 28 4.89 -23.80 8.36
C ARG A 28 5.46 -22.38 8.42
N ALA A 29 4.94 -21.47 7.60
CA ALA A 29 5.39 -20.09 7.57
C ALA A 29 5.16 -19.49 8.96
N SER A 30 6.25 -19.08 9.63
CA SER A 30 6.14 -18.39 10.91
C SER A 30 5.57 -17.00 10.63
N LEU A 31 4.31 -16.79 10.99
CA LEU A 31 3.63 -15.51 10.79
C LEU A 31 4.01 -14.60 11.95
N HIS A 32 4.71 -13.50 11.65
CA HIS A 32 4.96 -12.46 12.62
C HIS A 32 3.64 -11.82 13.05
N THR A 33 3.32 -11.88 14.34
CA THR A 33 2.11 -11.26 14.93
C THR A 33 2.33 -9.82 15.36
N ALA A 34 3.56 -9.32 15.24
CA ALA A 34 3.89 -7.94 15.59
C ALA A 34 3.25 -6.96 14.60
N SER A 35 2.78 -5.83 15.12
CA SER A 35 2.28 -4.73 14.28
C SER A 35 3.42 -4.20 13.40
N PRO A 36 3.22 -4.04 12.08
CA PRO A 36 4.22 -3.45 11.21
C PRO A 36 4.49 -2.01 11.65
N CYS A 37 5.77 -1.70 11.87
CA CYS A 37 6.24 -0.37 12.28
C CYS A 37 7.20 0.15 11.21
N ALA A 38 7.04 1.41 10.82
CA ALA A 38 7.97 2.01 9.86
C ALA A 38 9.32 2.26 10.52
N ALA A 39 10.41 2.06 9.78
CA ALA A 39 11.74 2.40 10.26
C ALA A 39 11.79 3.88 10.69
N GLY A 40 12.28 4.15 11.90
CA GLY A 40 12.38 5.51 12.44
C GLY A 40 11.06 6.16 12.89
N GLU A 41 9.93 5.44 12.84
CA GLU A 41 8.60 5.95 13.25
C GLU A 41 8.62 6.63 14.62
N LYS A 42 9.16 5.95 15.64
CA LYS A 42 9.25 6.48 17.02
C LYS A 42 10.03 7.79 17.10
N SER A 43 11.11 7.92 16.32
CA SER A 43 11.93 9.14 16.29
C SER A 43 11.21 10.29 15.59
N ARG A 44 10.43 9.99 14.54
CA ARG A 44 9.63 10.99 13.80
C ARG A 44 8.48 11.51 14.64
N LEU A 45 7.74 10.62 15.31
CA LEU A 45 6.66 11.00 16.23
C LEU A 45 7.16 11.85 17.39
N LYS A 46 8.32 11.51 17.99
CA LYS A 46 8.96 12.33 19.04
C LYS A 46 9.29 13.75 18.57
N ARG A 47 9.47 13.96 17.26
CA ARG A 47 9.76 15.26 16.66
C ARG A 47 8.51 15.94 16.08
N GLY A 48 7.32 15.46 16.40
CA GLY A 48 6.06 16.03 15.90
C GLY A 48 5.83 15.83 14.40
N LYS A 49 6.56 14.91 13.76
CA LYS A 49 6.33 14.54 12.35
C LYS A 49 5.30 13.42 12.27
N GLY A 50 4.75 13.19 11.07
CA GLY A 50 3.84 12.06 10.82
C GLY A 50 4.47 10.72 11.18
N ARG A 51 3.68 9.64 11.16
CA ARG A 51 4.19 8.29 11.40
C ARG A 51 5.08 7.83 10.24
N SER A 52 4.64 8.09 9.02
CA SER A 52 5.39 7.89 7.77
C SER A 52 5.80 9.21 7.10
N GLY A 53 6.75 9.13 6.16
CA GLY A 53 7.25 10.28 5.39
C GLY A 53 6.20 10.96 4.52
N ASN A 54 5.10 10.27 4.22
CA ASN A 54 4.19 10.60 3.12
C ASN A 54 2.78 11.01 3.61
N GLU A 55 2.60 11.19 4.91
CA GLU A 55 1.28 11.52 5.49
C GLU A 55 0.92 12.99 5.36
N PHE A 56 1.82 13.85 5.83
CA PHE A 56 1.67 15.30 5.83
C PHE A 56 3.04 15.96 5.94
N GLY A 57 3.11 17.22 5.51
CA GLY A 57 4.32 18.02 5.55
C GLY A 57 4.88 18.30 4.15
N PRO A 58 6.07 18.91 4.09
CA PRO A 58 6.53 19.57 2.87
C PRO A 58 6.71 18.60 1.70
N LEU A 59 7.12 17.36 1.96
CA LEU A 59 7.29 16.34 0.94
C LEU A 59 5.99 15.96 0.23
N THR A 60 4.83 16.16 0.84
CA THR A 60 3.52 15.69 0.32
C THR A 60 2.58 16.84 -0.05
N ASP A 61 2.76 17.99 0.58
CA ASP A 61 1.88 19.15 0.46
C ASP A 61 2.42 20.21 -0.51
N LEU A 62 3.74 20.29 -0.73
CA LEU A 62 4.32 21.19 -1.74
C LEU A 62 4.28 20.53 -3.14
N PRO A 63 4.26 21.34 -4.20
CA PRO A 63 4.42 20.84 -5.56
C PRO A 63 5.87 20.42 -5.81
N ASP A 64 6.05 19.33 -6.54
CA ASP A 64 7.37 18.79 -6.89
C ASP A 64 8.09 19.62 -7.97
N TRP A 65 7.38 20.50 -8.68
CA TRP A 65 7.91 21.37 -9.73
C TRP A 65 7.09 22.66 -9.83
N SER A 66 7.68 23.70 -10.42
CA SER A 66 7.04 24.98 -10.73
C SER A 66 7.48 25.47 -12.10
N TYR A 67 6.69 26.35 -12.73
CA TYR A 67 7.06 27.00 -14.00
C TYR A 67 8.30 27.89 -13.82
N ALA A 68 9.13 27.97 -14.87
CA ALA A 68 10.38 28.73 -14.85
C ALA A 68 10.17 30.26 -14.94
N ASP A 69 9.03 30.70 -15.49
CA ASP A 69 8.77 32.11 -15.85
C ASP A 69 8.46 33.04 -14.66
N GLY A 70 8.68 32.59 -13.43
CA GLY A 70 8.42 33.40 -12.24
C GLY A 70 6.92 33.64 -11.99
N ASP A 71 6.37 32.84 -11.09
CA ASP A 71 5.34 33.26 -10.13
C ASP A 71 3.93 33.65 -10.58
N GLN A 72 3.47 33.38 -11.80
CA GLN A 72 2.06 33.69 -12.13
C GLN A 72 1.07 32.52 -11.99
N ALA A 73 1.53 31.27 -12.02
CA ALA A 73 0.66 30.12 -11.85
C ALA A 73 1.28 29.06 -10.93
N PRO A 74 0.63 28.69 -9.81
CA PRO A 74 1.05 27.52 -9.04
C PRO A 74 0.90 26.28 -9.92
N ALA A 75 1.82 25.32 -9.76
CA ALA A 75 1.72 24.05 -10.47
C ALA A 75 0.33 23.42 -10.26
N PRO A 76 -0.26 22.81 -11.30
CA PRO A 76 -1.60 22.24 -11.20
C PRO A 76 -1.64 21.19 -10.09
N MET A 77 -2.62 21.33 -9.20
CA MET A 77 -2.79 20.42 -8.08
C MET A 77 -3.24 19.04 -8.56
N THR A 78 -2.60 17.99 -8.05
CA THR A 78 -3.02 16.61 -8.31
C THR A 78 -4.35 16.31 -7.63
N ALA A 79 -5.11 15.34 -8.17
CA ALA A 79 -6.37 14.89 -7.58
C ALA A 79 -6.19 14.40 -6.13
N ALA A 80 -5.05 13.75 -5.83
CA ALA A 80 -4.71 13.30 -4.49
C ALA A 80 -4.49 14.48 -3.51
N GLN A 81 -3.77 15.52 -3.93
CA GLN A 81 -3.59 16.72 -3.12
C GLN A 81 -4.93 17.45 -2.87
N LEU A 82 -5.78 17.56 -3.89
CA LEU A 82 -7.12 18.13 -3.75
C LEU A 82 -7.97 17.34 -2.74
N LYS A 83 -7.94 16.01 -2.83
CA LYS A 83 -8.62 15.14 -1.87
C LYS A 83 -8.11 15.37 -0.45
N ARG A 84 -6.79 15.40 -0.24
CA ARG A 84 -6.18 15.66 1.08
C ARG A 84 -6.62 17.01 1.66
N LYS A 85 -6.64 18.08 0.84
CA LYS A 85 -7.12 19.40 1.26
C LYS A 85 -8.60 19.39 1.66
N ARG A 86 -9.47 18.77 0.87
CA ARG A 86 -10.91 18.62 1.20
C ARG A 86 -11.11 17.83 2.48
N ASP A 87 -10.39 16.72 2.65
CA ASP A 87 -10.47 15.89 3.86
C ASP A 87 -9.98 16.65 5.10
N ALA A 88 -8.96 17.51 4.97
CA ALA A 88 -8.50 18.39 6.04
C ALA A 88 -9.56 19.44 6.42
N GLN A 89 -10.16 20.11 5.43
CA GLN A 89 -11.23 21.10 5.65
C GLN A 89 -12.45 20.45 6.32
N ARG A 90 -12.86 19.26 5.88
CA ARG A 90 -13.96 18.51 6.48
C ARG A 90 -13.69 18.18 7.95
N ARG A 91 -12.46 17.75 8.26
CA ARG A 91 -12.05 17.46 9.65
C ARG A 91 -12.09 18.73 10.51
N GLN A 92 -11.56 19.84 10.02
CA GLN A 92 -11.59 21.13 10.72
C GLN A 92 -13.03 21.60 10.98
N ALA A 93 -13.88 21.59 9.96
CA ALA A 93 -15.29 21.96 10.08
C ALA A 93 -16.01 21.12 11.14
N ARG A 94 -15.76 19.80 11.16
CA ARG A 94 -16.32 18.90 12.17
C ARG A 94 -15.86 19.24 13.58
N VAL A 95 -14.56 19.47 13.77
CA VAL A 95 -14.01 19.86 15.08
C VAL A 95 -14.64 21.18 15.54
N SER A 96 -14.70 22.18 14.67
CA SER A 96 -15.32 23.47 15.00
C SER A 96 -16.80 23.34 15.37
N GLN A 97 -17.55 22.48 14.69
CA GLN A 97 -18.94 22.22 15.04
C GLN A 97 -19.05 21.58 16.43
N LEU A 98 -18.29 20.50 16.67
CA LEU A 98 -18.31 19.80 17.96
C LEU A 98 -17.92 20.72 19.12
N LEU A 99 -16.94 21.60 18.93
CA LEU A 99 -16.55 22.59 19.94
C LEU A 99 -17.68 23.58 20.25
N LYS A 100 -18.44 24.02 19.24
CA LYS A 100 -19.61 24.88 19.45
C LYS A 100 -20.66 24.16 20.29
N ASP A 101 -20.99 22.92 19.91
CA ASP A 101 -22.00 22.10 20.58
C ASP A 101 -21.65 21.89 22.06
N ILE A 102 -20.39 21.55 22.34
CA ILE A 102 -19.87 21.41 23.71
C ILE A 102 -19.97 22.75 24.47
N SER A 103 -19.62 23.88 23.83
CA SER A 103 -19.70 25.18 24.49
C SER A 103 -21.14 25.59 24.84
N VAL A 104 -22.11 25.17 24.02
CA VAL A 104 -23.54 25.41 24.29
C VAL A 104 -23.98 24.55 25.47
N ALA A 105 -23.66 23.26 25.47
CA ALA A 105 -24.03 22.33 26.54
C ALA A 105 -23.37 22.66 27.89
N SER A 106 -22.13 23.16 27.85
CA SER A 106 -21.38 23.51 29.07
C SER A 106 -21.85 24.80 29.74
N LYS A 107 -22.59 25.68 29.05
CA LYS A 107 -23.07 26.94 29.65
C LYS A 107 -24.19 26.62 30.65
N PRO A 108 -24.05 26.99 31.94
CA PRO A 108 -25.13 26.79 32.89
C PRO A 108 -26.33 27.66 32.49
N ALA A 109 -27.54 27.13 32.66
CA ALA A 109 -28.77 27.90 32.47
C ALA A 109 -28.71 29.13 33.40
N ARG A 110 -28.75 30.34 32.83
CA ARG A 110 -28.87 31.57 33.63
C ARG A 110 -30.17 31.47 34.42
N LYS A 111 -30.06 31.57 35.76
CA LYS A 111 -31.19 31.70 36.68
C LYS A 111 -31.66 33.15 36.72
#